data_AF-A0AA86VGI3-F1
#
_entry.id   AF-A0AA86VGI3-F1
#
_cell.length_a   1.000
_cell.length_b   1.000
_cell.length_c   1.000
_cell.angle_alpha   90.00
_cell.angle_beta   90.00
_cell.angle_gamma   90.00
#
_symmetry.space_group_name_H-M   'P 1'
#
loop_
_entity.id
_entity.type
_entity.pdbx_description
1 polymer ?
#
loop_
_entity_poly.entity_id
_entity_poly.type
_entity_poly.pdbx_seq_one_letter_code
_entity_poly.pdbx_strand_id
1 'polypeptide(L)'
;DDGAHVTRFLIIARDPIIPGTDRPYKTSIVFSLDEDPTVLFEALGAFALRNINLSKIESRPLKQRPSRTVDDSNEGSAKSFRYLFYIDFEASLAEQRVRYALENLQFE
;
A
#
# COMPACT_ATOMS: atom_id res chain seq x y z
N ASP A 1 16.66 -11.67 27.89
CA ASP A 1 16.85 -11.98 26.47
C ASP A 1 15.53 -12.50 25.96
N ASP A 2 14.92 -11.81 25.00
CA ASP A 2 13.60 -12.15 24.48
C ASP A 2 13.80 -12.99 23.21
N GLY A 3 13.46 -14.29 23.26
CA GLY A 3 13.85 -15.30 22.27
C GLY A 3 13.17 -15.20 20.89
N ALA A 4 12.53 -14.07 20.58
CA ALA A 4 11.64 -13.91 19.43
C ALA A 4 12.25 -13.01 18.33
N HIS A 5 13.48 -13.30 17.90
CA HIS A 5 14.08 -12.62 16.75
C HIS A 5 13.82 -13.41 15.46
N VAL A 6 13.00 -12.83 14.58
CA VAL A 6 12.68 -13.42 13.28
C VAL A 6 12.91 -12.38 12.19
N THR A 7 13.64 -12.77 11.14
CA THR A 7 13.83 -11.96 9.93
C THR A 7 13.05 -12.59 8.79
N ARG A 8 12.18 -11.80 8.14
CA ARG A 8 11.42 -12.23 6.96
C ARG A 8 12.14 -11.81 5.68
N PHE A 9 12.38 -12.76 4.78
CA PHE A 9 12.93 -12.52 3.45
C PHE A 9 11.86 -12.66 2.37
N LEU A 10 12.04 -11.96 1.25
CA LEU A 10 11.22 -12.09 0.04
C LEU A 10 12.08 -12.68 -1.08
N ILE A 11 11.60 -13.71 -1.75
CA ILE A 11 12.25 -14.28 -2.95
C ILE A 11 11.57 -13.63 -4.16
N ILE A 12 12.36 -12.98 -5.02
CA ILE A 12 11.86 -12.26 -6.20
C ILE A 12 12.35 -12.92 -7.49
N ALA A 13 11.51 -12.88 -8.52
CA ALA A 13 11.80 -13.35 -9.87
C ALA A 13 11.44 -12.25 -10.88
N ARG A 14 12.04 -12.30 -12.07
CA ARG A 14 11.71 -11.37 -13.16
C ARG A 14 10.34 -11.66 -13.76
N ASP A 15 10.06 -12.94 -14.00
CA ASP A 15 8.82 -13.37 -14.62
C ASP A 15 7.73 -13.57 -13.55
N PRO A 16 6.50 -13.09 -13.81
CA PRO A 16 5.40 -13.23 -12.87
C PRO A 16 4.97 -14.70 -12.77
N ILE A 17 4.77 -15.16 -11.55
CA ILE A 17 4.11 -16.44 -11.29
C ILE A 17 2.61 -16.17 -11.28
N ILE A 18 1.84 -16.87 -12.12
CA ILE A 18 0.38 -16.77 -12.14
C ILE A 18 -0.14 -17.43 -10.85
N PRO A 19 -0.75 -16.68 -9.93
CA PRO A 19 -1.18 -17.25 -8.66
C PRO A 19 -2.48 -18.06 -8.84
N GLY A 20 -2.55 -19.23 -8.20
CA GLY A 20 -3.76 -20.04 -8.12
C GLY A 20 -4.63 -19.64 -6.93
N THR A 21 -5.58 -20.51 -6.58
CA THR A 21 -6.40 -20.40 -5.36
C THR A 21 -6.43 -21.73 -4.58
N ASP A 22 -5.45 -22.60 -4.83
CA ASP A 22 -5.33 -23.96 -4.30
C ASP A 22 -4.78 -24.02 -2.87
N ARG A 23 -4.26 -22.90 -2.36
CA ARG A 23 -3.69 -22.76 -1.02
C ARG A 23 -3.77 -21.31 -0.54
N PRO A 24 -3.47 -21.01 0.73
CA PRO A 24 -3.36 -19.63 1.18
C PRO A 24 -2.26 -18.87 0.42
N TYR A 25 -2.59 -17.66 -0.04
CA TYR A 25 -1.67 -16.75 -0.71
C TYR A 25 -1.51 -15.47 0.10
N LYS A 26 -0.32 -14.88 -0.01
CA LYS A 26 -0.07 -13.51 0.42
C LYS A 26 0.26 -12.69 -0.81
N THR A 27 -0.43 -11.57 -0.96
CA THR A 27 -0.19 -10.61 -2.03
C THR A 27 0.39 -9.34 -1.43
N SER A 28 1.46 -8.84 -2.03
CA SER A 28 2.11 -7.59 -1.66
C SER A 28 1.90 -6.56 -2.77
N ILE A 29 1.41 -5.37 -2.44
CA ILE A 29 1.27 -4.26 -3.39
C ILE A 29 1.91 -2.99 -2.82
N VAL A 30 2.21 -2.07 -3.73
CA VAL A 30 2.57 -0.69 -3.41
C VAL A 30 1.67 0.25 -4.20
N PHE A 31 1.14 1.28 -3.55
CA PHE A 31 0.34 2.31 -4.20
C PHE A 31 0.63 3.68 -3.57
N SER A 32 0.29 4.74 -4.29
CA SER A 32 0.32 6.12 -3.81
C SER A 32 -1.08 6.68 -3.82
N LEU A 33 -1.41 7.50 -2.84
CA LEU A 33 -2.67 8.23 -2.78
C LEU A 33 -2.41 9.72 -3.01
N ASP A 34 -3.45 10.43 -3.43
CA ASP A 34 -3.44 11.88 -3.52
C ASP A 34 -3.54 12.53 -2.14
N GLU A 35 -3.32 13.85 -2.09
CA GLU A 35 -3.18 14.58 -0.85
C GLU A 35 -4.56 14.93 -0.26
N ASP A 36 -5.14 13.97 0.48
CA ASP A 36 -6.31 14.20 1.33
C ASP A 36 -6.21 13.35 2.62
N PRO A 37 -6.56 13.88 3.81
CA PRO A 37 -6.54 13.11 5.06
C PRO A 37 -7.40 11.83 5.09
N THR A 38 -8.42 11.67 4.24
CA THR A 38 -9.36 10.54 4.26
C THR A 38 -8.95 9.37 3.38
N VAL A 39 -8.12 9.62 2.36
CA VAL A 39 -7.81 8.65 1.28
C VAL A 39 -7.26 7.32 1.78
N LEU A 40 -6.47 7.31 2.85
CA LEU A 40 -5.96 6.06 3.39
C LEU A 40 -7.09 5.22 4.00
N PHE A 41 -8.04 5.85 4.68
CA PHE A 41 -9.18 5.13 5.24
C PHE A 41 -10.05 4.53 4.13
N GLU A 42 -10.31 5.29 3.07
CA GLU A 42 -11.06 4.85 1.89
C GLU A 42 -10.37 3.65 1.21
N ALA A 43 -9.07 3.79 0.94
CA ALA A 43 -8.24 2.73 0.37
C ALA A 43 -8.23 1.44 1.22
N LEU A 44 -8.13 1.56 2.55
CA LEU A 44 -8.20 0.40 3.45
C LEU A 44 -9.61 -0.19 3.51
N GLY A 45 -10.65 0.64 3.34
CA GLY A 45 -12.04 0.23 3.22
C GLY A 45 -12.27 -0.76 2.07
N ALA A 46 -11.58 -0.58 0.94
CA ALA A 46 -11.66 -1.48 -0.21
C ALA A 46 -11.33 -2.95 0.14
N PHE A 47 -10.43 -3.17 1.11
CA PHE A 47 -10.05 -4.49 1.62
C PHE A 47 -10.97 -4.94 2.76
N ALA A 48 -11.21 -4.07 3.74
CA ALA A 48 -11.98 -4.39 4.93
C ALA A 48 -13.42 -4.82 4.60
N LEU A 49 -14.09 -4.10 3.69
CA LEU A 49 -15.46 -4.41 3.26
C LEU A 49 -15.58 -5.74 2.50
N ARG A 50 -14.45 -6.34 2.10
CA ARG A 50 -14.37 -7.61 1.37
C ARG A 50 -13.75 -8.73 2.21
N ASN A 51 -13.62 -8.53 3.52
CA ASN A 51 -13.01 -9.47 4.45
C ASN A 51 -11.60 -9.91 4.03
N ILE A 52 -10.81 -8.99 3.44
CA ILE A 52 -9.42 -9.24 3.06
C ILE A 52 -8.53 -8.83 4.23
N ASN A 53 -7.88 -9.79 4.87
CA ASN A 53 -7.03 -9.52 6.02
C ASN A 53 -5.70 -8.89 5.61
N LEU A 54 -5.31 -7.80 6.27
CA LEU A 54 -4.01 -7.17 6.08
C LEU A 54 -3.02 -7.73 7.11
N SER A 55 -1.86 -8.15 6.64
CA SER A 55 -0.75 -8.65 7.48
C SER A 55 0.41 -7.67 7.57
N LYS A 56 0.42 -6.62 6.75
CA LYS A 56 1.37 -5.52 6.79
C LYS A 56 0.74 -4.26 6.22
N ILE A 57 1.01 -3.12 6.85
CA ILE A 57 0.80 -1.78 6.31
C ILE A 57 2.00 -0.92 6.70
N GLU A 58 2.58 -0.22 5.74
CA GLU A 58 3.74 0.65 5.98
C GLU A 58 3.70 1.85 5.04
N SER A 59 3.73 3.07 5.59
CA SER A 59 3.82 4.30 4.81
C SER A 59 5.27 4.78 4.70
N ARG A 60 5.65 5.28 3.52
CA ARG A 60 6.97 5.89 3.26
C ARG A 60 6.79 7.17 2.46
N PRO A 61 7.42 8.30 2.84
CA PRO A 61 7.34 9.53 2.06
C PRO A 61 8.05 9.35 0.70
N LEU A 62 7.42 9.81 -0.38
CA LEU A 62 8.00 9.81 -1.71
C LEU A 62 9.07 10.91 -1.79
N LYS A 63 10.33 10.53 -1.92
CA LYS A 63 11.49 11.44 -1.87
C LYS A 63 11.60 12.46 -3.01
N GLN A 64 10.76 12.39 -4.04
CA GLN A 64 11.00 13.12 -5.30
C GLN A 64 10.66 14.61 -5.31
N ARG A 65 10.14 15.22 -4.23
CA ARG A 65 10.02 16.68 -4.09
C ARG A 65 10.11 17.16 -2.63
N PRO A 66 11.30 17.24 -2.01
CA PRO A 66 11.46 17.91 -0.73
C PRO A 66 11.65 19.41 -0.96
N SER A 67 10.77 20.07 -1.73
CA SER A 67 10.85 21.53 -1.84
C SER A 67 9.89 22.13 -0.84
N ARG A 68 10.40 22.33 0.38
CA ARG A 68 10.06 23.54 1.13
C ARG A 68 10.58 24.73 0.31
N THR A 69 9.92 25.07 -0.79
CA THR A 69 9.99 26.45 -1.27
C THR A 69 9.02 27.19 -0.37
N VAL A 70 9.56 27.73 0.71
CA VAL A 70 8.98 28.93 1.29
C VAL A 70 9.20 29.96 0.18
N ASP A 71 8.18 30.26 -0.61
CA ASP A 71 8.23 31.51 -1.37
C ASP A 71 8.47 32.62 -0.34
N ASP A 72 9.30 33.61 -0.64
CA ASP A 72 9.56 34.74 0.26
C ASP A 72 8.30 35.59 0.56
N SER A 73 7.13 35.18 0.03
CA SER A 73 5.83 35.59 0.51
C SER A 73 5.51 34.88 1.84
N ASN A 74 5.02 35.64 2.81
CA ASN A 74 4.52 35.13 4.10
C ASN A 74 3.30 34.17 4.00
N GLU A 75 3.04 33.59 2.82
CA GLU A 75 1.95 32.67 2.46
C GLU A 75 2.54 31.36 1.90
N GLY A 76 3.50 30.78 2.62
CA GLY A 76 4.08 29.49 2.27
C GLY A 76 3.08 28.34 2.48
N SER A 77 2.41 27.90 1.42
CA SER A 77 1.71 26.61 1.40
C SER A 77 2.75 25.49 1.53
N ALA A 78 2.76 24.80 2.67
CA ALA A 78 3.58 23.62 2.86
C ALA A 78 3.10 22.53 1.89
N LYS A 79 3.86 22.28 0.81
CA LYS A 79 3.56 21.21 -0.14
C LYS A 79 3.69 19.87 0.59
N SER A 80 2.59 19.13 0.70
CA SER A 80 2.52 17.90 1.47
C SER A 80 3.37 16.81 0.82
N PHE A 81 3.80 15.84 1.61
CA PHE A 81 4.54 14.70 1.10
C PHE A 81 3.54 13.73 0.47
N ARG A 82 3.70 13.39 -0.81
CA ARG A 82 3.05 12.20 -1.36
C ARG A 82 3.62 10.97 -0.66
N TYR A 83 2.76 10.04 -0.23
CA TYR A 83 3.17 8.80 0.44
C TYR A 83 3.04 7.60 -0.49
N LEU A 84 3.97 6.65 -0.34
CA LEU A 84 3.83 5.29 -0.81
C LEU A 84 3.36 4.42 0.34
N PHE A 85 2.34 3.60 0.11
CA PHE A 85 1.86 2.59 1.04
C PHE A 85 2.23 1.22 0.53
N TYR A 86 2.96 0.46 1.35
CA TYR A 86 3.27 -0.94 1.15
C TYR A 86 2.32 -1.77 2.00
N ILE A 87 1.53 -2.64 1.36
CA ILE A 87 0.63 -3.52 2.08
C ILE A 87 0.87 -4.98 1.68
N ASP A 88 0.78 -5.87 2.68
CA ASP A 88 0.67 -7.31 2.46
C ASP A 88 -0.70 -7.77 2.93
N PHE A 89 -1.43 -8.52 2.11
CA PHE A 89 -2.73 -9.07 2.46
C PHE A 89 -2.87 -10.56 2.13
N GLU A 90 -3.75 -11.23 2.86
CA GLU A 90 -3.94 -12.69 2.82
C GLU A 90 -5.03 -13.07 1.82
N ALA A 91 -4.69 -12.95 0.54
CA ALA A 91 -5.52 -13.40 -0.57
C ALA A 91 -4.69 -13.52 -1.85
N SER A 92 -5.19 -14.30 -2.81
CA SER A 92 -4.61 -14.44 -4.15
C SER A 92 -5.15 -13.38 -5.11
N LEU A 93 -4.31 -12.88 -6.02
CA LEU A 93 -4.75 -12.00 -7.13
C LEU A 93 -5.76 -12.67 -8.08
N ALA A 94 -5.85 -14.00 -8.08
CA ALA A 94 -6.85 -14.72 -8.87
C ALA A 94 -8.27 -14.62 -8.27
N GLU A 95 -8.41 -14.29 -6.99
CA GLU A 95 -9.71 -14.17 -6.32
C GLU A 95 -10.48 -12.93 -6.81
N GLN A 96 -11.78 -13.10 -7.10
CA GLN A 96 -12.62 -12.02 -7.63
C GLN A 96 -12.72 -10.84 -6.64
N ARG A 97 -12.82 -11.11 -5.34
CA ARG A 97 -12.89 -10.06 -4.31
C ARG A 97 -11.63 -9.20 -4.27
N VAL A 98 -10.46 -9.78 -4.56
CA VAL A 98 -9.19 -9.05 -4.60
C VAL A 98 -9.16 -8.16 -5.84
N ARG A 99 -9.56 -8.68 -7.00
CA ARG A 99 -9.68 -7.88 -8.23
C ARG A 99 -10.56 -6.65 -8.01
N TYR A 100 -11.74 -6.83 -7.41
CA TYR A 100 -12.61 -5.69 -7.09
C TYR A 100 -12.01 -4.72 -6.06
N ALA A 101 -11.26 -5.21 -5.07
CA ALA A 101 -10.56 -4.33 -4.12
C ALA A 101 -9.49 -3.49 -4.82
N LEU A 102 -8.71 -4.09 -5.73
CA LEU A 102 -7.67 -3.41 -6.49
C LEU A 102 -8.23 -2.45 -7.54
N GLU A 103 -9.37 -2.78 -8.16
CA GLU A 103 -10.09 -1.87 -9.04
C GLU A 103 -10.55 -0.63 -8.27
N ASN A 104 -11.09 -0.77 -7.05
CA ASN A 104 -11.45 0.40 -6.23
C ASN A 104 -10.26 1.33 -5.99
N LEU A 105 -9.07 0.78 -5.73
CA LEU A 105 -7.85 1.56 -5.54
C LEU A 105 -7.33 2.27 -6.81
N GLN A 106 -7.79 1.89 -8.01
CA GLN A 106 -7.39 2.53 -9.27
C GLN A 106 -8.30 3.70 -9.67
N PHE A 107 -9.52 3.75 -9.10
CA PHE A 107 -10.52 4.78 -9.40
C PHE A 107 -10.57 5.91 -8.36
N GLU A 108 -9.73 5.82 -7.32
CA GLU A 108 -9.44 6.88 -6.34
C GLU A 108 -8.12 7.58 -6.71
#